data_AF-A0ABD6DJH2-F1
#
_entry.id   AF-A0ABD6DJH2-F1
#
_cell.length_a   1.000
_cell.length_b   1.000
_cell.length_c   1.000
_cell.angle_alpha   90.00
_cell.angle_beta   90.00
_cell.angle_gamma   90.00
#
_symmetry.space_group_name_H-M   'P 1'
#
loop_
_entity.id
_entity.type
_entity.pdbx_description
1 polymer ?
#
loop_
_entity_poly.entity_id
_entity_poly.type
_entity_poly.pdbx_seq_one_letter_code
_entity_poly.pdbx_strand_id
1 'polypeptide(L)'
;MSVAARIDEFERRVEAERASFEPPADPDARATEYVREGVGPAVVLFTDCRTGGPELPSAERERLEAVFNEWLELYALCYGVEMDCSFAIRTGAEVLVDTHSARDVAQLLTTVPDRR
;
A
#
# COMPACT_ATOMS: atom_id res chain seq x y z
N MET A 1 -0.04 0.38 -21.10
CA MET A 1 -0.07 1.45 -20.09
C MET A 1 1.32 1.57 -19.50
N SER A 2 1.87 2.78 -19.33
CA SER A 2 3.21 2.98 -18.73
C SER A 2 3.18 2.78 -17.21
N VAL A 3 4.35 2.61 -16.59
CA VAL A 3 4.49 2.58 -15.12
C VAL A 3 3.99 3.88 -14.50
N ALA A 4 4.40 5.02 -15.06
CA ALA A 4 3.95 6.34 -14.62
C ALA A 4 2.41 6.45 -14.61
N ALA A 5 1.74 6.01 -15.68
CA ALA A 5 0.28 6.07 -15.75
C ALA A 5 -0.42 5.16 -14.71
N ARG A 6 0.21 4.05 -14.30
CA ARG A 6 -0.30 3.19 -13.21
C ARG A 6 -0.12 3.86 -11.85
N ILE A 7 1.00 4.55 -11.65
CA ILE A 7 1.24 5.34 -10.42
C ILE A 7 0.25 6.50 -10.33
N ASP A 8 0.00 7.23 -11.42
CA ASP A 8 -1.01 8.30 -11.48
C ASP A 8 -2.42 7.79 -11.12
N GLU A 9 -2.73 6.53 -11.39
CA GLU A 9 -3.99 5.90 -10.99
C GLU A 9 -4.03 5.58 -9.50
N PHE A 10 -2.93 5.06 -8.94
CA PHE A 10 -2.83 4.82 -7.51
C PHE A 10 -2.91 6.10 -6.70
N GLU A 11 -2.22 7.16 -7.11
CA GLU A 11 -2.23 8.47 -6.44
C GLU A 11 -3.65 9.04 -6.41
N ARG A 12 -4.32 9.13 -7.58
CA ARG A 12 -5.71 9.61 -7.63
C ARG A 12 -6.66 8.79 -6.77
N ARG A 13 -6.45 7.47 -6.70
CA ARG A 13 -7.28 6.59 -5.89
C ARG A 13 -7.06 6.82 -4.41
N VAL A 14 -5.81 6.88 -3.94
CA VAL A 14 -5.54 7.13 -2.51
C VAL A 14 -6.02 8.50 -2.09
N GLU A 15 -5.84 9.53 -2.94
CA GLU A 15 -6.34 10.88 -2.68
C GLU A 15 -7.86 10.90 -2.53
N ALA A 16 -8.59 10.21 -3.41
CA ALA A 16 -10.04 10.10 -3.34
C ALA A 16 -10.49 9.39 -2.05
N GLU A 17 -9.85 8.26 -1.71
CA GLU A 17 -10.16 7.51 -0.49
C GLU A 17 -9.87 8.31 0.78
N ARG A 18 -8.76 9.05 0.83
CA ARG A 18 -8.43 9.95 1.95
C ARG A 18 -9.45 11.07 2.07
N ALA A 19 -9.84 11.69 0.96
CA ALA A 19 -10.81 12.79 0.96
C ALA A 19 -12.21 12.35 1.40
N SER A 20 -12.61 11.11 1.13
CA SER A 20 -13.91 10.55 1.53
C SER A 20 -13.84 9.65 2.76
N PHE A 21 -12.71 9.62 3.46
CA PHE A 21 -12.55 8.69 4.58
C PHE A 21 -13.50 9.05 5.73
N GLU A 22 -14.25 8.05 6.18
CA GLU A 22 -15.01 8.07 7.42
C GLU A 22 -14.66 6.81 8.22
N PRO A 23 -14.55 6.88 9.56
CA PRO A 23 -14.28 5.70 10.38
C PRO A 23 -15.28 4.56 10.09
N PRO A 24 -14.81 3.38 9.67
CA PRO A 24 -15.70 2.30 9.25
C PRO A 24 -16.36 1.62 10.46
N ALA A 25 -17.60 1.17 10.28
CA ALA A 25 -18.28 0.34 11.28
C ALA A 25 -17.64 -1.06 11.44
N ASP A 26 -17.02 -1.56 10.37
CA ASP A 26 -16.23 -2.79 10.35
C ASP A 26 -14.80 -2.47 9.86
N PRO A 27 -13.85 -2.26 10.78
CA PRO A 27 -12.45 -1.99 10.46
C PRO A 27 -11.78 -3.07 9.61
N ASP A 28 -12.04 -4.34 9.90
CA ASP A 28 -11.38 -5.47 9.23
C ASP A 28 -11.79 -5.56 7.76
N ALA A 29 -13.08 -5.38 7.46
CA ALA A 29 -13.59 -5.36 6.10
C ALA A 29 -12.95 -4.21 5.30
N ARG A 30 -12.97 -2.99 5.84
CA ARG A 30 -12.44 -1.81 5.15
C ARG A 30 -10.92 -1.86 4.97
N ALA A 31 -10.20 -2.30 5.99
CA ALA A 31 -8.76 -2.49 5.91
C ALA A 31 -8.37 -3.54 4.86
N THR A 32 -9.16 -4.61 4.71
CA THR A 32 -8.95 -5.62 3.67
C THR A 32 -9.14 -5.05 2.26
N GLU A 33 -10.09 -4.13 2.07
CA GLU A 33 -10.25 -3.40 0.80
C GLU A 33 -9.00 -2.58 0.49
N TYR A 34 -8.50 -1.77 1.42
CA TYR A 34 -7.29 -0.97 1.22
C TYR A 34 -6.05 -1.80 0.93
N VAL A 35 -5.94 -2.97 1.55
CA VAL A 35 -4.88 -3.94 1.20
C VAL A 35 -5.03 -4.42 -0.25
N ARG A 36 -6.24 -4.82 -0.64
CA ARG A 36 -6.50 -5.40 -1.97
C ARG A 36 -6.39 -4.36 -3.09
N GLU A 37 -6.75 -3.12 -2.81
CA GLU A 37 -6.92 -2.07 -3.82
C GLU A 37 -5.74 -1.11 -3.91
N GLY A 38 -4.93 -1.02 -2.84
CA GLY A 38 -3.79 -0.10 -2.74
C GLY A 38 -2.48 -0.82 -2.46
N VAL A 39 -2.33 -1.38 -1.25
CA VAL A 39 -1.07 -1.96 -0.77
C VAL A 39 -0.56 -3.07 -1.69
N GLY A 40 -1.40 -4.07 -1.97
CA GLY A 40 -1.06 -5.20 -2.83
C GLY A 40 -0.68 -4.77 -4.25
N PRO A 41 -1.53 -4.03 -4.97
CA PRO A 41 -1.23 -3.53 -6.31
C PRO A 41 0.08 -2.71 -6.40
N ALA A 42 0.37 -1.86 -5.41
CA ALA A 42 1.62 -1.10 -5.39
C ALA A 42 2.85 -2.01 -5.27
N VAL A 43 2.82 -2.97 -4.34
CA VAL A 43 3.91 -3.94 -4.14
C VAL A 43 4.10 -4.85 -5.36
N VAL A 44 3.01 -5.28 -6.00
CA VAL A 44 3.05 -6.08 -7.23
C VAL A 44 3.69 -5.28 -8.36
N LEU A 45 3.29 -4.01 -8.56
CA LEU A 45 3.90 -3.15 -9.59
C LEU A 45 5.41 -3.00 -9.38
N PHE A 46 5.84 -2.80 -8.13
CA PHE A 46 7.26 -2.75 -7.80
C PHE A 46 7.97 -4.07 -8.14
N THR A 47 7.37 -5.20 -7.76
CA THR A 47 7.94 -6.54 -7.98
C THR A 47 8.04 -6.88 -9.47
N ASP A 48 7.02 -6.54 -10.27
CA ASP A 48 7.02 -6.71 -11.72
C ASP A 48 8.19 -5.95 -12.36
N CYS A 49 8.38 -4.67 -12.00
CA CYS A 49 9.50 -3.86 -12.51
C CYS A 49 10.87 -4.42 -12.13
N ARG A 50 10.96 -5.22 -11.04
CA ARG A 50 12.21 -5.87 -10.60
C ARG A 50 12.49 -7.21 -11.28
N THR A 51 11.46 -7.89 -11.80
CA THR A 51 11.54 -9.30 -12.22
C THR A 51 11.40 -9.53 -13.72
N GLY A 52 11.42 -8.46 -14.53
CA GLY A 52 11.36 -8.54 -16.00
C GLY A 52 10.36 -7.57 -16.62
N GLY A 53 9.69 -6.75 -15.81
CA GLY A 53 8.88 -5.64 -16.25
C GLY A 53 9.69 -4.44 -16.76
N PRO A 54 9.01 -3.34 -17.09
CA PRO A 54 9.65 -2.09 -17.49
C PRO A 54 10.58 -1.54 -16.39
N GLU A 55 11.54 -0.71 -16.80
CA GLU A 55 12.37 0.03 -15.85
C GLU A 55 11.50 0.93 -14.97
N LEU A 56 11.86 0.99 -13.68
CA LEU A 56 11.25 1.89 -12.69
C LEU A 56 12.28 2.95 -12.32
N PRO A 57 12.22 4.15 -12.94
CA PRO A 57 13.15 5.21 -12.60
C PRO A 57 12.95 5.69 -11.15
N SER A 58 13.95 6.37 -10.60
CA SER A 58 13.94 6.76 -9.18
C SER A 58 12.77 7.65 -8.79
N ALA A 59 12.38 8.60 -9.64
CA ALA A 59 11.26 9.50 -9.36
C ALA A 59 9.93 8.73 -9.26
N GLU A 60 9.68 7.79 -10.17
CA GLU A 60 8.51 6.93 -10.16
C GLU A 60 8.53 5.96 -8.98
N ARG A 61 9.72 5.48 -8.58
CA ARG A 61 9.85 4.66 -7.36
C ARG A 61 9.45 5.45 -6.11
N GLU A 62 9.94 6.68 -5.97
CA GLU A 62 9.62 7.55 -4.83
C GLU A 62 8.12 7.85 -4.76
N ARG A 63 7.48 8.11 -5.91
CA ARG A 63 6.02 8.29 -6.00
C ARG A 63 5.25 7.02 -5.62
N LEU A 64 5.68 5.87 -6.14
CA LEU A 64 5.08 4.58 -5.81
C LEU A 64 5.21 4.25 -4.31
N GLU A 65 6.34 4.61 -3.71
CA GLU A 65 6.57 4.45 -2.28
C GLU A 65 5.70 5.39 -1.44
N ALA A 66 5.55 6.65 -1.85
CA ALA A 66 4.65 7.60 -1.18
C ALA A 66 3.20 7.08 -1.17
N VAL A 67 2.67 6.71 -2.33
CA VAL A 67 1.28 6.19 -2.42
C VAL A 67 1.11 4.88 -1.64
N PHE A 68 2.13 4.01 -1.63
CA PHE A 68 2.12 2.80 -0.80
C PHE A 68 1.98 3.13 0.68
N ASN A 69 2.72 4.13 1.18
CA ASN A 69 2.63 4.56 2.56
C ASN A 69 1.27 5.20 2.88
N GLU A 70 0.71 6.02 1.99
CA GLU A 70 -0.63 6.60 2.20
C GLU A 70 -1.74 5.52 2.31
N TRP A 71 -1.61 4.41 1.56
CA TRP A 71 -2.51 3.27 1.72
C TRP A 71 -2.33 2.56 3.07
N LEU A 72 -1.11 2.48 3.60
CA LEU A 72 -0.85 1.92 4.93
C LEU A 72 -1.41 2.82 6.04
N GLU A 73 -1.34 4.14 5.86
CA GLU A 73 -1.94 5.11 6.78
C GLU A 73 -3.46 4.94 6.82
N LEU A 74 -4.11 4.89 5.65
CA LEU A 74 -5.55 4.60 5.54
C LEU A 74 -5.92 3.25 6.19
N TYR A 75 -5.11 2.22 5.96
CA TYR A 75 -5.27 0.91 6.57
C TYR A 75 -5.23 0.98 8.11
N ALA A 76 -4.23 1.67 8.68
CA ALA A 76 -4.11 1.84 10.12
C ALA A 76 -5.26 2.68 10.69
N LEU A 77 -5.68 3.70 9.93
CA LEU A 77 -6.77 4.59 10.30
C LEU A 77 -8.13 3.87 10.37
N CYS A 78 -8.34 2.79 9.61
CA CYS A 78 -9.51 1.92 9.78
C CYS A 78 -9.64 1.39 11.21
N TYR A 79 -8.52 1.15 11.89
CA TYR A 79 -8.48 0.69 13.28
C TYR A 79 -8.35 1.83 14.30
N GLY A 80 -8.51 3.09 13.86
CA GLY A 80 -8.39 4.27 14.71
C GLY A 80 -6.95 4.65 15.07
N VAL A 81 -5.96 4.16 14.32
CA VAL A 81 -4.54 4.48 14.53
C VAL A 81 -4.09 5.47 13.46
N GLU A 82 -3.77 6.69 13.88
CA GLU A 82 -3.10 7.67 13.02
C GLU A 82 -1.61 7.33 12.92
N MET A 83 -1.09 7.28 11.69
CA MET A 83 0.32 6.98 11.41
C MET A 83 0.86 7.95 10.35
N ASP A 84 2.16 8.21 10.41
CA ASP A 84 2.94 8.87 9.36
C ASP A 84 3.93 7.82 8.83
N CYS A 85 3.59 7.21 7.70
CA CYS A 85 4.30 6.04 7.20
C CYS A 85 5.44 6.46 6.25
N SER A 86 6.62 5.86 6.45
CA SER A 86 7.82 6.12 5.64
C SER A 86 8.62 4.84 5.37
N PHE A 87 7.90 3.78 5.00
CA PHE A 87 8.47 2.48 4.68
C PHE A 87 8.95 2.43 3.24
N ALA A 88 10.13 1.80 3.05
CA ALA A 88 10.58 1.46 1.72
C ALA A 88 9.64 0.44 1.08
N ILE A 89 9.20 0.66 -0.17
CA ILE A 89 8.30 -0.29 -0.85
C ILE A 89 8.95 -1.66 -1.04
N ARG A 90 10.28 -1.68 -1.11
CA ARG A 90 11.07 -2.91 -1.11
C ARG A 90 10.80 -3.78 0.12
N THR A 91 10.68 -3.19 1.30
CA THR A 91 10.37 -3.92 2.53
C THR A 91 9.00 -4.60 2.42
N GLY A 92 8.01 -3.91 1.83
CA GLY A 92 6.71 -4.52 1.55
C GLY A 92 6.79 -5.70 0.58
N ALA A 93 7.63 -5.61 -0.46
CA ALA A 93 7.87 -6.72 -1.39
C ALA A 93 8.56 -7.92 -0.73
N GLU A 94 9.55 -7.68 0.14
CA GLU A 94 10.22 -8.73 0.92
C GLU A 94 9.22 -9.47 1.81
N VAL A 95 8.38 -8.73 2.54
CA VAL A 95 7.30 -9.32 3.33
C VAL A 95 6.31 -10.11 2.47
N LEU A 96 5.92 -9.59 1.31
CA LEU A 96 5.01 -10.30 0.41
C LEU A 96 5.61 -11.63 -0.06
N VAL A 97 6.90 -11.67 -0.37
CA VAL A 97 7.60 -12.91 -0.77
C VAL A 97 7.65 -13.90 0.39
N ASP A 98 7.92 -13.44 1.60
CA ASP A 98 8.04 -14.32 2.77
C ASP A 98 6.69 -14.89 3.21
N THR A 99 5.62 -14.09 3.11
CA THR A 99 4.30 -14.42 3.67
C THR A 99 3.28 -14.85 2.61
N HIS A 100 3.52 -14.53 1.34
CA HIS A 100 2.56 -14.68 0.24
C HIS A 100 1.21 -13.99 0.52
N SER A 101 1.22 -12.92 1.32
CA SER A 101 0.03 -12.28 1.87
C SER A 101 0.16 -10.75 1.91
N ALA A 102 -0.62 -10.05 1.08
CA ALA A 102 -0.68 -8.59 1.13
C ALA A 102 -1.26 -8.06 2.45
N ARG A 103 -2.10 -8.85 3.14
CA ARG A 103 -2.59 -8.52 4.48
C ARG A 103 -1.43 -8.52 5.48
N ASP A 104 -0.53 -9.50 5.38
CA ASP A 104 0.64 -9.56 6.24
C ASP A 104 1.62 -8.42 5.95
N VAL A 105 1.73 -7.94 4.70
CA VAL A 105 2.49 -6.70 4.40
C VAL A 105 1.98 -5.54 5.23
N ALA A 106 0.67 -5.26 5.17
CA ALA A 106 0.10 -4.15 5.92
C ALA A 106 0.24 -4.34 7.43
N GLN A 107 -0.10 -5.53 7.95
CA GLN A 107 -0.05 -5.80 9.39
C GLN A 107 1.38 -5.83 9.95
N LEU A 108 2.37 -6.37 9.22
CA LEU A 108 3.76 -6.41 9.69
C LEU A 108 4.40 -5.03 9.72
N LEU A 109 4.12 -4.20 8.71
CA LEU A 109 4.70 -2.85 8.64
C LEU A 109 4.04 -1.89 9.63
N THR A 110 2.72 -1.94 9.75
CA THR A 110 1.99 -1.02 10.64
C THR A 110 1.90 -1.52 12.07
N THR A 111 2.12 -2.82 12.31
CA THR A 111 1.81 -3.51 13.57
C THR A 111 0.33 -3.45 13.98
N VAL A 112 -0.55 -3.09 13.05
CA VAL A 112 -1.99 -2.93 13.27
C VAL A 112 -2.76 -3.95 12.42
N PRO A 113 -3.83 -4.60 12.94
CA PRO A 113 -4.12 -4.72 14.36
C PRO A 113 -3.06 -5.59 15.05
N ASP A 114 -2.97 -5.48 16.38
CA ASP A 114 -2.10 -6.34 17.18
C ASP A 114 -2.29 -7.82 16.82
N ARG A 115 -1.19 -8.53 16.60
CA ARG A 115 -1.22 -9.98 16.38
C ARG A 115 -1.53 -10.68 17.71
N ARG A 116 -2.64 -11.42 17.74
CA ARG A 116 -2.95 -12.37 18.82
C ARG A 116 -2.26 -13.71 18.61
#